data_AF-A0A2H0V0R7-F1
#
_entry.id   AF-A0A2H0V0R7-F1
#
_cell.length_a   1.000
_cell.length_b   1.000
_cell.length_c   1.000
_cell.angle_alpha   90.00
_cell.angle_beta   90.00
_cell.angle_gamma   90.00
#
_symmetry.space_group_name_H-M   'P 1'
#
loop_
_entity.id
_entity.type
_entity.pdbx_description
1 polymer ?
#
loop_
_entity_poly.entity_id
_entity_poly.type
_entity_poly.pdbx_seq_one_letter_code
_entity_poly.pdbx_strand_id
1 'polypeptide(L)' 'MRSVLSLSLDSATIQMVKKQSKRYGFNSVSQYLRRLITDNDDLINADEILKAGKEAKKEYREGKTIKANSIADLL' A
#
# COMPACT_ATOMS: atom_id res chain seq x y z
N MET A 1 -20.25 -11.27 -19.91
CA MET A 1 -20.38 -12.46 -19.04
C MET A 1 -20.02 -12.08 -17.61
N ARG A 2 -20.76 -12.58 -16.61
CA ARG A 2 -20.40 -12.40 -15.20
C ARG A 2 -19.52 -13.59 -14.78
N SER A 3 -18.37 -13.31 -14.17
CA SER A 3 -17.49 -14.33 -13.59
C SER A 3 -17.63 -14.31 -12.07
N VAL A 4 -17.69 -15.49 -11.46
CA VAL A 4 -17.84 -15.65 -10.00
C VAL A 4 -16.54 -16.23 -9.44
N LEU A 5 -16.00 -15.58 -8.42
CA LEU A 5 -14.88 -16.09 -7.62
C LEU A 5 -15.42 -16.72 -6.34
N SER A 6 -15.12 -18.00 -6.11
CA SER A 6 -15.45 -18.71 -4.88
C SER A 6 -14.16 -19.05 -4.14
N LEU A 7 -14.13 -18.80 -2.82
CA LEU A 7 -12.97 -19.04 -1.97
C LEU A 7 -13.40 -19.84 -0.74
N SER A 8 -12.74 -20.97 -0.51
CA SER A 8 -12.93 -21.78 0.69
C SER A 8 -11.96 -21.32 1.78
N LEU A 9 -12.49 -20.87 2.91
CA LEU A 9 -11.73 -20.34 4.03
C LEU A 9 -12.28 -20.91 5.34
N ASP A 10 -11.46 -21.00 6.37
CA ASP A 10 -11.91 -21.38 7.71
C ASP A 10 -12.83 -20.29 8.31
N SER A 11 -13.61 -20.67 9.34
CA SER A 11 -14.60 -19.77 9.92
C SER A 11 -13.99 -18.52 10.57
N ALA A 12 -12.79 -18.64 11.14
CA ALA A 12 -12.12 -17.51 11.80
C ALA A 12 -11.70 -16.47 10.77
N THR A 13 -11.13 -16.91 9.64
CA THR A 13 -10.77 -16.04 8.52
C THR A 13 -12.00 -15.34 7.94
N ILE A 14 -13.12 -16.06 7.75
CA ILE A 14 -14.38 -15.45 7.25
C ILE A 14 -14.86 -14.33 8.19
N GLN A 15 -14.85 -14.57 9.51
CA GLN A 15 -15.28 -13.57 10.48
C GLN A 15 -14.34 -12.37 10.52
N MET A 16 -13.03 -12.61 10.42
CA MET A 16 -12.03 -11.55 10.35
C MET A 16 -12.25 -10.65 9.14
N VAL A 17 -12.42 -11.23 7.95
CA VAL A 17 -12.64 -10.48 6.70
C VAL A 17 -13.91 -9.63 6.77
N LYS A 18 -15.02 -10.20 7.29
CA LYS A 18 -16.27 -9.45 7.49
C LYS A 18 -16.12 -8.30 8.50
N LYS A 19 -15.37 -8.52 9.57
CA LYS A 19 -15.10 -7.48 10.58
C LYS A 19 -14.27 -6.34 9.97
N GLN A 20 -13.22 -6.68 9.22
CA GLN A 20 -12.40 -5.67 8.56
C GLN A 20 -13.17 -4.91 7.49
N SER A 21 -13.94 -5.58 6.64
CA SER A 21 -14.72 -4.90 5.60
C SER A 21 -15.66 -3.85 6.20
N LYS A 22 -16.33 -4.17 7.32
CA LYS A 22 -17.17 -3.20 8.05
C LYS A 22 -16.36 -2.08 8.69
N ARG A 23 -15.22 -2.41 9.31
CA ARG A 23 -14.33 -1.42 9.95
C ARG A 23 -13.86 -0.35 8.97
N TYR A 24 -13.56 -0.74 7.73
CA TYR A 24 -13.14 0.18 6.67
C TYR A 24 -14.32 0.78 5.88
N GLY A 25 -15.57 0.58 6.31
CA GLY A 25 -16.75 1.23 5.73
C GLY A 25 -17.26 0.62 4.43
N PHE A 26 -16.89 -0.62 4.10
CA PHE A 26 -17.37 -1.29 2.89
C PHE A 26 -18.73 -1.96 3.11
N ASN A 27 -19.62 -1.81 2.12
CA ASN A 27 -20.96 -2.41 2.14
C ASN A 27 -20.93 -3.93 1.88
N SER A 28 -19.84 -4.45 1.31
CA SER A 28 -19.70 -5.89 1.03
C SER A 28 -18.24 -6.33 1.09
N VAL A 29 -18.03 -7.61 1.41
CA VAL A 29 -16.71 -8.25 1.34
C VAL A 29 -16.14 -8.20 -0.08
N SER A 30 -16.98 -8.36 -1.10
CA SER A 30 -16.55 -8.30 -2.50
C SER A 30 -16.05 -6.92 -2.94
N GLN A 31 -16.60 -5.83 -2.37
CA GLN A 31 -16.05 -4.49 -2.59
C GLN A 31 -14.70 -4.32 -1.90
N TYR A 32 -14.60 -4.77 -0.64
CA TYR A 32 -13.36 -4.73 0.12
C TYR A 32 -12.23 -5.49 -0.57
N LEU A 33 -12.48 -6.73 -1.01
CA LEU A 33 -11.50 -7.55 -1.71
C LEU A 33 -11.08 -6.93 -3.06
N ARG A 34 -12.02 -6.38 -3.83
CA ARG A 34 -11.69 -5.66 -5.08
C ARG A 34 -10.76 -4.48 -4.81
N ARG A 35 -11.05 -3.70 -3.76
CA ARG A 35 -10.19 -2.58 -3.38
C ARG A 35 -8.79 -3.05 -3.00
N LEU A 36 -8.67 -4.09 -2.18
CA LEU A 36 -7.36 -4.64 -1.79
C LEU A 36 -6.55 -5.13 -2.99
N ILE A 37 -7.19 -5.78 -3.96
CA ILE A 37 -6.51 -6.23 -5.18
C ILE A 37 -6.00 -5.04 -5.98
N THR A 38 -6.82 -4.00 -6.18
CA THR A 38 -6.41 -2.78 -6.87
C THR A 38 -5.29 -2.05 -6.14
N ASP A 39 -5.40 -1.90 -4.81
CA ASP A 39 -4.37 -1.24 -4.01
C ASP A 39 -3.05 -2.02 -4.07
N ASN A 40 -3.08 -3.35 -4.18
CA ASN A 40 -1.87 -4.16 -4.25
C ASN A 40 -1.03 -3.89 -5.52
N ASP A 41 -1.65 -3.43 -6.61
CA ASP A 41 -0.94 -3.00 -7.82
C ASP A 41 -0.34 -1.58 -7.66
N ASP A 42 -0.92 -0.75 -6.79
CA ASP A 42 -0.48 0.63 -6.51
C ASP A 42 0.55 0.73 -5.35
N LEU A 43 0.77 -0.36 -4.60
CA LEU A 43 1.72 -0.36 -3.48
C LEU A 43 3.16 -0.47 -3.99
N ILE A 44 4.00 0.49 -3.59
CA ILE A 44 5.45 0.46 -3.85
C ILE A 44 6.04 -0.83 -3.25
N ASN A 45 6.83 -1.55 -4.05
CA ASN A 45 7.47 -2.78 -3.62
C ASN A 45 8.54 -2.48 -2.54
N ALA A 46 8.63 -3.33 -1.51
CA ALA A 46 9.64 -3.22 -0.45
C ALA A 46 11.08 -3.09 -1.00
N ASP A 47 11.39 -3.78 -2.10
CA ASP A 47 12.71 -3.69 -2.74
C ASP A 47 12.97 -2.30 -3.34
N GLU A 48 11.95 -1.66 -3.89
CA GLU A 48 12.03 -0.30 -4.43
C GLU A 48 12.23 0.73 -3.32
N ILE A 49 11.55 0.56 -2.18
CA ILE A 49 11.76 1.39 -0.99
C ILE A 49 13.21 1.26 -0.50
N LEU A 50 13.72 0.03 -0.41
CA LEU A 50 15.10 -0.21 0.02
C LEU A 50 16.12 0.36 -0.97
N LYS A 51 15.86 0.26 -2.27
CA LYS A 51 16.70 0.86 -3.31
C LYS A 51 16.72 2.38 -3.20
N ALA A 52 15.56 3.02 -3.10
CA ALA A 52 15.42 4.46 -2.94
C ALA A 52 16.15 4.96 -1.69
N GLY A 53 16.02 4.26 -0.56
CA GLY A 53 16.72 4.61 0.68
C GLY A 53 18.25 4.50 0.56
N LYS A 54 18.77 3.49 -0.14
CA LYS A 54 20.21 3.35 -0.41
C LYS A 54 20.72 4.46 -1.31
N GLU A 55 19.95 4.84 -2.33
CA GLU A 55 20.26 5.91 -3.27
C GLU A 55 20.29 7.27 -2.56
N ALA A 56 19.27 7.60 -1.77
CA ALA A 56 19.24 8.82 -0.96
C ALA A 56 20.44 8.91 0.01
N LYS A 57 20.81 7.79 0.64
CA LYS A 57 22.00 7.73 1.50
C LYS A 57 23.31 7.97 0.74
N LYS A 58 23.40 7.48 -0.49
CA LYS A 58 24.54 7.71 -1.37
C LYS A 58 24.62 9.17 -1.79
N GLU A 59 23.52 9.76 -2.23
CA GLU A 59 23.44 11.17 -2.63
C GLU A 59 23.82 12.12 -1.49
N TYR A 60 23.35 11.83 -0.28
CA TYR A 60 23.75 12.57 0.92
C TYR A 60 25.27 12.52 1.15
N ARG A 61 25.87 11.33 1.06
CA ARG A 61 27.33 11.14 1.21
C ARG A 61 28.12 11.83 0.12
N GLU A 62 27.59 11.87 -1.09
CA GLU A 62 28.19 12.51 -2.26
C GLU A 62 27.97 14.03 -2.27
N GLY A 63 27.29 14.60 -1.27
CA GLY A 63 27.03 16.04 -1.17
C GLY A 63 26.03 16.56 -2.19
N LYS A 64 25.23 15.68 -2.82
CA LYS A 64 24.21 16.04 -3.81
C LYS A 64 22.91 16.58 -3.17
N THR A 65 22.87 16.67 -1.85
CA THR A 65 21.73 17.16 -1.09
C THR A 65 21.89 18.63 -0.75
N ILE A 66 20.78 19.38 -0.81
CA ILE A 66 20.73 20.77 -0.37
C ILE A 66 20.28 20.86 1.08
N LYS A 67 20.88 21.78 1.83
CA LYS A 67 20.41 22.14 3.17
C LYS A 67 19.47 23.33 3.06
N ALA A 68 18.17 23.05 3.01
CA ALA A 68 17.14 24.07 3.04
C ALA A 68 16.96 24.60 4.46
N ASN A 69 16.78 25.92 4.62
CA ASN A 69 16.47 26.53 5.91
C ASN A 69 14.96 26.53 6.18
N SER A 70 14.16 26.45 5.12
CA SER A 70 12.71 26.34 5.18
C SER A 70 12.16 25.55 3.98
N ILE A 71 10.90 25.11 4.08
CA ILE A 71 10.19 24.49 2.94
C ILE A 71 10.07 25.47 1.76
N ALA A 72 10.05 26.78 2.01
CA ALA A 72 10.01 27.78 0.95
C ALA A 72 11.28 27.78 0.07
N ASP A 73 12.39 27.25 0.58
CA ASP A 73 13.63 27.10 -0.20
C ASP A 73 13.61 25.87 -1.14
N LEU A 74 12.53 25.07 -1.09
CA LEU A 74 12.34 23.84 -1.87
C LEU A 74 11.23 23.96 -2.94
N LEU A 75 10.49 25.08 -2.97
CA LEU A 75 9.42 25.38 -3.94
C LEU A 75 9.95 26.28 -5.06
#